data_AF-A0A925EAR4-F1
#
_entry.id   AF-A0A925EAR4-F1
#
_cell.length_a   1.000
_cell.length_b   1.000
_cell.length_c   1.000
_cell.angle_alpha   90.00
_cell.angle_beta   90.00
_cell.angle_gamma   90.00
#
_symmetry.space_group_name_H-M   'P 1'
#
loop_
_entity.id
_entity.type
_entity.pdbx_description
1 polymer ?
#
loop_
_entity_poly.entity_id
_entity_poly.type
_entity_poly.pdbx_seq_one_letter_code
_entity_poly.pdbx_strand_id
1 'polypeptide(L)'
;MVANYLNQQEREDLAKDLSKLKFGQARGKIRGMDQHVRMAYIRNVQTVGKWATRYELPSLGAWVTLIESYATEDKKGKTKSDYELVQVIVEPTTQNRT
;
A
#
# COMPACT_ATOMS: atom_id res chain seq x y z
N MET A 1 -11.28 -0.78 24.84
CA MET A 1 -11.79 0.08 23.75
C MET A 1 -12.20 -0.85 22.62
N VAL A 2 -13.45 -0.79 22.16
CA VAL A 2 -13.86 -1.49 20.94
C VAL A 2 -13.24 -0.70 19.78
N ALA A 3 -12.15 -1.19 19.21
CA ALA A 3 -11.56 -0.55 18.04
C ALA A 3 -12.55 -0.69 16.88
N ASN A 4 -13.01 0.43 16.33
CA ASN A 4 -13.88 0.42 15.15
C ASN A 4 -13.02 0.17 13.92
N TYR A 5 -12.73 -1.12 13.67
CA TYR A 5 -11.94 -1.53 12.52
C TYR A 5 -12.70 -1.28 11.22
N LEU A 6 -11.93 -1.06 10.15
CA LEU A 6 -12.52 -0.90 8.82
C LEU A 6 -13.29 -2.15 8.46
N ASN A 7 -14.56 -2.00 8.07
CA ASN A 7 -15.36 -3.07 7.47
C ASN A 7 -14.96 -3.31 6.01
N GLN A 8 -15.58 -4.29 5.35
CA GLN A 8 -15.27 -4.61 3.95
C GLN A 8 -15.39 -3.43 2.99
N GLN A 9 -16.49 -2.67 3.05
CA GLN A 9 -16.75 -1.55 2.15
C GLN A 9 -15.70 -0.45 2.32
N GLU A 10 -15.35 -0.12 3.56
CA GLU A 10 -14.33 0.89 3.86
C GLU A 10 -12.94 0.47 3.37
N ARG A 11 -12.61 -0.82 3.45
CA ARG A 11 -11.35 -1.36 2.89
C ARG A 11 -11.32 -1.24 1.37
N GLU A 12 -12.43 -1.55 0.70
CA GLU A 12 -12.54 -1.43 -0.76
C GLU A 12 -12.43 0.02 -1.22
N ASP A 13 -13.09 0.95 -0.51
CA ASP A 13 -13.03 2.37 -0.84
C ASP A 13 -11.65 2.97 -0.58
N LEU A 14 -10.98 2.53 0.50
CA LEU A 14 -9.59 2.87 0.73
C LEU A 14 -8.67 2.40 -0.40
N ALA A 15 -8.86 1.17 -0.89
CA ALA A 15 -8.08 0.63 -2.00
C ALA A 15 -8.28 1.47 -3.28
N LYS A 16 -9.52 1.82 -3.61
CA LYS A 16 -9.88 2.68 -4.75
C LYS A 16 -9.31 4.08 -4.63
N ASP A 17 -9.23 4.62 -3.42
CA ASP A 17 -8.70 5.95 -3.20
C ASP A 17 -7.18 5.99 -3.30
N LEU A 18 -6.50 4.99 -2.76
CA LEU A 18 -5.04 4.90 -2.82
C LEU A 18 -4.55 4.60 -4.23
N SER A 19 -5.31 3.84 -5.04
CA SER A 19 -4.94 3.53 -6.43
C SER A 19 -4.95 4.74 -7.36
N LYS A 20 -5.66 5.83 -7.01
CA LYS A 20 -5.66 7.10 -7.76
C LYS A 20 -4.40 7.94 -7.51
N LEU A 21 -3.55 7.55 -6.55
CA LEU A 21 -2.41 8.34 -6.09
C LEU A 21 -1.09 7.77 -6.60
N LYS A 22 -0.05 8.63 -6.66
CA LYS A 22 1.33 8.14 -6.83
C LYS A 22 1.79 7.42 -5.58
N PHE A 23 2.75 6.49 -5.70
CA PHE A 23 3.27 5.72 -4.57
C PHE A 23 3.64 6.59 -3.35
N GLY A 24 4.37 7.68 -3.56
CA GLY A 24 4.75 8.59 -2.47
C GLY A 24 3.56 9.25 -1.76
N GLN A 25 2.51 9.59 -2.51
CA GLN A 25 1.28 10.17 -1.97
C GLN A 25 0.45 9.12 -1.22
N ALA A 26 0.28 7.93 -1.79
CA ALA A 26 -0.40 6.80 -1.14
C ALA A 26 0.31 6.45 0.18
N ARG A 27 1.65 6.37 0.16
CA ARG A 27 2.48 6.17 1.34
C ARG A 27 2.27 7.27 2.39
N GLY A 28 2.27 8.53 1.98
CA GLY A 28 2.01 9.66 2.87
C GLY A 28 0.62 9.57 3.53
N LYS A 29 -0.41 9.28 2.73
CA LYS A 29 -1.79 9.09 3.20
C LYS A 29 -1.88 7.97 4.23
N ILE A 30 -1.35 6.78 3.92
CA ILE A 30 -1.32 5.63 4.86
C ILE A 30 -0.66 6.00 6.19
N ARG A 31 0.48 6.71 6.15
CA ARG A 31 1.19 7.12 7.38
C ARG A 31 0.43 8.14 8.21
N GLY A 32 -0.46 8.91 7.60
CA GLY A 32 -1.34 9.87 8.29
C GLY A 32 -2.63 9.25 8.82
N MET A 33 -3.00 8.04 8.39
CA MET A 33 -4.25 7.39 8.79
C MET A 33 -4.18 6.69 10.15
N ASP A 34 -2.99 6.29 10.60
CA ASP A 34 -2.81 5.56 11.85
C ASP A 34 -1.52 6.00 12.56
N GLN A 35 -1.63 6.46 13.81
CA GLN A 35 -0.49 6.86 14.63
C GLN A 35 0.44 5.68 14.95
N HIS A 36 -0.08 4.46 14.92
CA HIS A 36 0.64 3.22 15.20
C HIS A 36 1.00 2.45 13.93
N VAL A 37 0.96 3.10 12.76
CA VAL A 37 1.30 2.48 11.48
C VAL A 37 2.66 1.80 11.53
N ARG A 38 2.73 0.56 11.04
CA ARG A 38 3.96 -0.22 10.95
C ARG A 38 4.22 -0.61 9.50
N MET A 39 5.46 -0.47 9.05
CA MET A 39 5.85 -0.96 7.73
C MET A 39 6.40 -2.37 7.90
N ALA A 40 5.69 -3.37 7.37
CA ALA A 40 6.09 -4.77 7.49
C ALA A 40 7.28 -5.10 6.59
N TYR A 41 7.25 -4.62 5.34
CA TYR A 41 8.36 -4.71 4.40
C TYR A 41 8.27 -3.62 3.35
N ILE A 42 9.41 -3.28 2.76
CA ILE A 42 9.55 -2.29 1.69
C ILE A 42 10.12 -2.93 0.44
N ARG A 43 9.48 -2.67 -0.71
CA ARG A 43 9.92 -3.11 -2.05
C ARG A 43 10.37 -4.57 -2.11
N ASN A 44 9.60 -5.43 -1.47
CA ASN A 44 9.84 -6.87 -1.50
C ASN A 44 9.49 -7.41 -2.89
N VAL A 45 10.41 -8.17 -3.48
CA VAL A 45 10.24 -8.76 -4.81
C VAL A 45 9.53 -10.11 -4.65
N GLN A 46 8.23 -10.13 -4.91
CA GLN A 46 7.45 -11.37 -4.94
C GLN A 46 7.19 -11.88 -6.37
N THR A 47 7.35 -11.00 -7.37
CA THR A 47 7.20 -11.33 -8.79
C THR A 47 8.16 -10.46 -9.59
N VAL A 48 8.71 -10.99 -10.69
CA VAL A 48 9.59 -10.21 -11.58
C VAL A 48 8.85 -8.96 -12.07
N GLY A 49 9.51 -7.80 -12.00
CA GLY A 49 8.91 -6.53 -12.43
C GLY A 49 7.93 -5.89 -11.45
N LYS A 50 7.67 -6.50 -10.28
CA LYS A 50 6.74 -5.96 -9.25
C LYS A 50 7.35 -5.94 -7.86
N TRP A 51 7.22 -4.80 -7.20
CA TRP A 51 7.70 -4.57 -5.85
C TRP A 51 6.54 -4.28 -4.92
N ALA A 52 6.42 -5.06 -3.85
CA ALA A 52 5.38 -4.88 -2.85
C ALA A 52 5.93 -4.15 -1.62
N THR A 53 5.21 -3.13 -1.14
CA THR A 53 5.44 -2.50 0.15
C THR A 53 4.19 -2.66 0.99
N ARG A 54 4.31 -3.25 2.18
CA ARG A 54 3.16 -3.54 3.05
C ARG A 54 3.22 -2.75 4.34
N TYR A 55 2.07 -2.20 4.72
CA TYR A 55 1.83 -1.51 5.98
C TYR A 55 0.76 -2.24 6.77
N GLU A 56 0.94 -2.28 8.08
CA GLU A 56 -0.09 -2.63 9.05
C GLU A 56 -0.61 -1.34 9.69
N LEU A 57 -1.93 -1.20 9.76
CA LEU A 57 -2.63 -0.11 10.44
C LEU A 57 -3.40 -0.73 11.62
N PRO A 58 -2.76 -0.92 12.79
CA PRO A 58 -3.33 -1.64 13.91
C PRO A 58 -4.64 -1.03 14.41
N SER A 59 -4.74 0.30 14.44
CA SER A 59 -5.91 1.03 14.93
C SER A 59 -7.11 0.85 13.99
N LEU A 60 -6.85 0.57 12.71
CA LEU A 60 -7.85 0.36 11.66
C LEU A 60 -8.09 -1.13 11.35
N GLY A 61 -7.33 -2.04 11.97
CA GLY A 61 -7.46 -3.48 11.75
C GLY A 61 -7.22 -3.88 10.29
N ALA A 62 -6.29 -3.22 9.59
CA ALA A 62 -6.06 -3.43 8.16
C ALA A 62 -4.59 -3.55 7.78
N TRP A 63 -4.33 -4.38 6.77
CA TRP A 63 -3.08 -4.44 6.03
C TRP A 63 -3.26 -3.75 4.69
N VAL A 64 -2.32 -2.88 4.32
CA VAL A 64 -2.32 -2.17 3.04
C VAL A 64 -1.05 -2.54 2.28
N THR A 65 -1.21 -3.10 1.08
CA THR A 65 -0.11 -3.47 0.20
C THR A 65 -0.13 -2.58 -1.04
N LEU A 66 0.94 -1.81 -1.22
CA LEU A 66 1.19 -1.03 -2.43
C LEU A 66 2.11 -1.83 -3.35
N ILE A 67 1.69 -2.05 -4.60
CA ILE A 67 2.48 -2.78 -5.60
C ILE A 67 2.94 -1.79 -6.66
N GLU A 68 4.24 -1.56 -6.72
CA GLU A 68 4.91 -0.79 -7.76
C GLU A 68 5.33 -1.72 -8.90
N SER A 69 5.13 -1.33 -10.16
CA SER A 69 5.87 -1.91 -11.29
C SER A 69 7.11 -1.07 -11.56
N TYR A 70 8.13 -1.68 -12.15
CA TYR A 70 9.27 -0.94 -12.71
C TYR A 70 9.50 -1.37 -14.16
N ALA A 71 9.60 -0.39 -15.05
CA ALA A 71 10.12 -0.60 -16.39
C ALA A 71 11.56 -0.08 -16.45
N THR A 72 12.51 -0.94 -16.81
CA THR A 72 13.85 -0.50 -17.21
C THR A 72 13.80 -0.05 -18.66
N GLU A 73 13.38 1.20 -18.91
CA GLU A 73 13.64 1.85 -20.19
C GLU A 73 14.96 2.60 -20.16
N ASP A 74 15.88 2.22 -21.05
CA ASP A 74 17.18 2.85 -21.21
C ASP A 74 17.05 4.13 -22.05
N LYS A 75 16.57 5.22 -21.44
CA LYS A 75 16.49 6.53 -22.11
C LYS A 75 17.81 7.30 -21.96
N LYS A 76 18.64 7.23 -23.01
CA LYS A 76 19.75 8.18 -23.28
C LYS A 76 20.62 8.54 -22.06
N GLY A 77 21.16 7.53 -21.37
CA GLY A 77 22.17 7.73 -20.32
C GLY A 77 21.66 8.30 -18.99
N LYS A 78 20.34 8.42 -18.79
CA LYS A 78 19.74 8.70 -17.49
C LYS A 78 18.74 7.60 -17.15
N THR A 79 19.14 6.72 -16.23
CA THR A 79 18.26 5.71 -15.63
C THR A 79 17.21 6.43 -14.78
N LYS A 80 16.12 6.89 -15.40
CA LYS A 80 14.94 7.34 -14.68
C LYS A 80 14.10 6.10 -14.47
N SER A 81 14.21 5.50 -13.28
CA SER A 81 13.35 4.38 -12.92
C SER A 81 11.91 4.90 -12.84
N ASP A 82 11.11 4.60 -13.87
CA ASP A 82 9.69 4.89 -13.87
C ASP A 82 8.99 3.81 -13.03
N TYR A 83 8.77 4.14 -11.75
CA TYR A 83 7.98 3.34 -10.83
C TYR A 83 6.52 3.77 -10.91
N GLU A 84 5.63 2.84 -11.24
CA GLU A 84 4.19 3.09 -11.30
C GLU A 84 3.46 2.28 -10.22
N LEU A 85 2.57 2.92 -9.47
CA LEU A 85 1.70 2.20 -8.54
C LEU A 85 0.60 1.50 -9.35
N VAL A 86 0.71 0.18 -9.52
CA VAL A 86 -0.17 -0.59 -10.40
C VAL A 86 -1.31 -1.28 -9.67
N GLN A 87 -1.15 -1.52 -8.36
CA GLN A 87 -2.17 -2.20 -7.57
C GLN A 87 -2.08 -1.79 -6.10
N VAL A 88 -3.25 -1.68 -5.48
CA VAL A 88 -3.40 -1.52 -4.03
C VAL A 88 -4.30 -2.63 -3.52
N ILE A 89 -3.86 -3.31 -2.46
CA ILE A 89 -4.61 -4.38 -1.80
C ILE A 89 -4.82 -3.97 -0.35
N VAL A 90 -6.07 -4.03 0.13
CA VAL A 90 -6.42 -3.75 1.52
C VAL A 90 -7.11 -4.97 2.10
N GLU A 91 -6.49 -5.59 3.10
CA GLU A 91 -6.94 -6.82 3.74
C GLU A 91 -7.20 -6.58 5.23
N PRO A 92 -8.16 -7.28 5.87
CA PRO A 92 -8.31 -7.24 7.32
C PRO A 92 -7.10 -7.89 8.02
N THR A 93 -6.75 -7.41 9.21
CA THR A 93 -5.87 -8.16 10.12
C THR A 93 -6.62 -9.37 10.71
N THR A 94 -5.89 -10.33 11.28
CA THR A 94 -6.52 -11.50 11.95
C THR A 94 -7.42 -11.13 13.13
N GLN A 95 -7.23 -9.93 13.70
CA GLN A 95 -8.04 -9.38 14.78
C GLN A 95 -9.32 -8.70 14.28
N ASN A 96 -9.35 -8.33 12.99
CA ASN A 96 -10.48 -7.68 12.36
C ASN A 96 -11.47 -8.73 11.83
N ARG A 97 -12.64 -8.82 12.48
CA ARG A 97 -13.73 -9.74 12.13
C ARG A 97 -14.96 -9.02 11.54
N THR A 98 -14.79 -7.77 11.10
CA THR A 98 -15.86 -6.92 10.53
C THR A 98 -15.83 -6.82 9.00
#